data_AF-A0A285P332-F1
#
_entry.id   AF-A0A285P332-F1
#
_cell.length_a   1.000
_cell.length_b   1.000
_cell.length_c   1.000
_cell.angle_alpha   90.00
_cell.angle_beta   90.00
_cell.angle_gamma   90.00
#
_symmetry.space_group_name_H-M   'P 1'
#
loop_
_entity.id
_entity.type
_entity.pdbx_description
1 polymer ?
#
loop_
_entity_poly.entity_id
_entity_poly.type
_entity_poly.pdbx_seq_one_letter_code
_entity_poly.pdbx_strand_id
1 'polypeptide(L)'
;MTYNNIPESKDAVSSNQEKKTSASINPNTAAMLSYVLGLITGIIFFVLEKENEFVRFHALQSILFSACLLVINIVLGFIPIIGLLVSLLLVPVSLVFWIILMAKAYQEEYYKLPIIGNMAERFVS
;
A
#
# COMPACT_ATOMS: atom_id res chain seq x y z
N MET A 1 -23.94 57.49 8.33
CA MET A 1 -24.79 56.56 9.12
C MET A 1 -25.66 55.85 8.11
N THR A 2 -25.41 54.60 7.74
CA THR A 2 -25.48 53.39 8.58
C THR A 2 -24.34 52.39 8.31
N TYR A 3 -24.30 51.40 9.20
CA TYR A 3 -23.21 50.53 9.66
C TYR A 3 -22.96 49.24 8.82
N ASN A 4 -21.81 48.59 9.11
CA ASN A 4 -21.49 47.14 9.06
C ASN A 4 -20.92 46.58 7.73
N ASN A 5 -19.64 46.13 7.60
CA ASN A 5 -18.86 45.11 8.35
C ASN A 5 -19.71 43.85 8.61
N ILE A 6 -19.47 42.64 8.08
CA ILE A 6 -18.26 41.79 8.13
C ILE A 6 -18.34 40.68 7.02
N PRO A 7 -17.44 39.66 6.93
CA PRO A 7 -16.55 39.42 5.79
C PRO A 7 -16.80 38.05 5.08
N GLU A 8 -15.85 37.62 4.24
CA GLU A 8 -15.46 36.20 4.09
C GLU A 8 -16.36 35.26 3.27
N SER A 9 -15.93 34.98 2.04
CA SER A 9 -16.05 33.64 1.45
C SER A 9 -14.92 33.36 0.45
N LYS A 10 -13.67 33.72 0.79
CA LYS A 10 -12.50 33.25 0.04
C LYS A 10 -12.01 31.87 0.51
N ASP A 11 -12.69 31.27 1.47
CA ASP A 11 -12.28 29.99 2.07
C ASP A 11 -13.26 28.84 1.79
N ALA A 12 -14.23 29.04 0.88
CA ALA A 12 -15.13 27.99 0.40
C ALA A 12 -14.54 27.15 -0.75
N VAL A 13 -13.21 27.12 -0.91
CA VAL A 13 -12.53 26.18 -1.82
C VAL A 13 -11.87 25.10 -0.97
N SER A 14 -12.68 24.07 -0.72
CA SER A 14 -12.28 22.69 -0.47
C SER A 14 -11.11 22.48 0.49
N SER A 15 -11.42 22.45 1.79
CA SER A 15 -10.61 21.72 2.76
C SER A 15 -10.73 20.21 2.50
N ASN A 16 -10.24 19.73 1.37
CA ASN A 16 -9.82 18.34 1.26
C ASN A 16 -8.49 18.27 2.01
N GLN A 17 -8.56 18.15 3.33
CA GLN A 17 -7.41 17.85 4.17
C GLN A 17 -7.00 16.41 3.84
N GLU A 18 -6.40 16.19 2.66
CA GLU A 18 -5.61 15.00 2.40
C GLU A 18 -4.66 14.87 3.58
N LYS A 19 -4.82 13.80 4.38
CA LYS A 19 -3.88 13.49 5.47
C LYS A 19 -2.50 13.37 4.82
N LYS A 20 -1.72 14.45 4.89
CA LYS A 20 -0.36 14.51 4.37
C LYS A 20 0.42 13.38 5.01
N THR A 21 1.11 12.60 4.19
CA THR A 21 1.98 11.54 4.70
C THR A 21 3.15 12.14 5.46
N SER A 22 3.79 11.32 6.29
CA SER A 22 4.90 11.73 7.16
C SER A 22 6.11 12.20 6.35
N ALA A 23 6.33 11.61 5.17
CA ALA A 23 7.09 12.21 4.09
C ALA A 23 6.13 13.07 3.26
N SER A 24 6.46 14.32 2.92
CA SER A 24 5.58 15.27 2.22
C SER A 24 5.26 14.91 0.75
N ILE A 25 4.96 13.65 0.48
CA ILE A 25 4.54 13.07 -0.80
C ILE A 25 3.03 12.80 -0.77
N ASN A 26 2.45 12.48 -1.93
CA ASN A 26 1.02 12.16 -1.98
C ASN A 26 0.76 10.74 -1.43
N PRO A 27 -0.34 10.51 -0.68
CA PRO A 27 -0.66 9.20 -0.12
C PRO A 27 -0.72 8.06 -1.14
N ASN A 28 -1.29 8.29 -2.31
CA ASN A 28 -1.35 7.30 -3.40
C ASN A 28 0.03 6.87 -3.90
N THR A 29 0.95 7.83 -3.99
CA THR A 29 2.33 7.61 -4.42
C THR A 29 3.12 6.88 -3.34
N ALA A 30 2.94 7.26 -2.07
CA ALA A 30 3.54 6.58 -0.93
C ALA A 30 3.08 5.10 -0.83
N ALA A 31 1.79 4.86 -0.98
CA ALA A 31 1.20 3.53 -0.95
C ALA A 31 1.73 2.65 -2.10
N MET A 32 1.79 3.19 -3.32
CA MET A 32 2.42 2.49 -4.45
C MET A 32 3.91 2.19 -4.17
N LEU A 33 4.67 3.17 -3.68
CA LEU A 33 6.11 3.03 -3.42
C LEU A 33 6.41 1.99 -2.35
N SER A 34 5.47 1.77 -1.41
CA SER A 34 5.58 0.70 -0.42
C SER A 34 5.73 -0.70 -1.02
N TYR A 35 5.30 -0.91 -2.27
CA TYR A 35 5.44 -2.18 -2.98
C TYR A 35 6.74 -2.31 -3.78
N VAL A 36 7.44 -1.23 -4.13
CA VAL A 36 8.48 -1.24 -5.18
C VAL A 36 9.69 -2.13 -4.86
N LEU A 37 10.11 -2.21 -3.61
CA LEU A 37 11.14 -3.17 -3.15
C LEU A 37 10.53 -4.28 -2.30
N GLY A 38 9.22 -4.52 -2.45
CA GLY A 38 8.44 -5.47 -1.69
C GLY A 38 8.60 -5.28 -0.19
N LEU A 39 9.17 -6.29 0.46
CA LEU A 39 9.33 -6.33 1.91
C LEU A 39 10.09 -5.12 2.47
N ILE A 40 11.12 -4.64 1.75
CA ILE A 40 12.00 -3.57 2.24
C ILE A 40 11.24 -2.25 2.32
N THR A 41 10.65 -1.82 1.20
CA THR A 41 9.85 -0.58 1.15
C THR A 41 8.58 -0.70 1.98
N GLY A 42 7.97 -1.88 2.06
CA GLY A 42 6.80 -2.12 2.89
C GLY A 42 7.10 -1.82 4.37
N ILE A 43 8.21 -2.36 4.90
CA ILE A 43 8.63 -2.10 6.29
C ILE A 43 8.93 -0.61 6.49
N ILE A 44 9.68 0.01 5.58
CA ILE A 44 10.04 1.43 5.67
C ILE A 44 8.78 2.30 5.77
N PHE A 45 7.84 2.14 4.85
CA PHE A 45 6.60 2.93 4.83
C PHE A 45 5.70 2.62 6.02
N PHE A 46 5.62 1.36 6.47
CA PHE A 46 4.83 1.01 7.65
C PHE A 46 5.39 1.61 8.95
N VAL A 47 6.72 1.73 9.05
CA VAL A 47 7.37 2.34 10.22
C VAL A 47 7.31 3.86 10.17
N LEU A 48 7.59 4.46 9.01
CA LEU A 48 7.59 5.92 8.85
C LEU A 48 6.20 6.53 8.91
N GLU A 49 5.20 5.85 8.33
CA GLU A 49 3.85 6.37 8.27
C GLU A 49 3.04 5.96 9.50
N LYS A 50 2.61 6.94 10.29
CA LYS A 50 1.82 6.71 11.52
C LYS A 50 0.36 7.15 11.39
N GLU A 51 0.10 8.21 10.64
CA GLU A 51 -1.20 8.89 10.63
C GLU A 51 -2.05 8.51 9.42
N ASN A 52 -1.41 8.19 8.29
CA ASN A 52 -2.09 7.85 7.06
C ASN A 52 -2.40 6.35 6.98
N GLU A 53 -3.63 5.99 7.34
CA GLU A 53 -4.14 4.61 7.31
C GLU A 53 -4.05 3.97 5.92
N PHE A 54 -4.29 4.73 4.86
CA PHE A 54 -4.22 4.21 3.48
C PHE A 54 -2.82 3.68 3.14
N VAL A 55 -1.80 4.50 3.41
CA VAL A 55 -0.40 4.10 3.19
C VAL A 55 0.00 2.97 4.12
N ARG A 56 -0.42 2.99 5.39
CA ARG A 56 -0.15 1.92 6.35
C ARG A 56 -0.76 0.58 5.91
N PHE A 57 -1.99 0.60 5.38
CA PHE A 57 -2.64 -0.58 4.83
C PHE A 57 -1.84 -1.18 3.68
N HIS A 58 -1.47 -0.38 2.69
CA HIS A 58 -0.70 -0.84 1.54
C HIS A 58 0.72 -1.29 1.92
N ALA A 59 1.36 -0.60 2.86
CA ALA A 59 2.66 -0.97 3.38
C ALA A 59 2.61 -2.33 4.08
N LEU A 60 1.62 -2.56 4.96
CA LEU A 60 1.44 -3.85 5.62
C LEU A 60 1.09 -4.97 4.63
N GLN A 61 0.23 -4.68 3.65
CA GLN A 61 -0.08 -5.63 2.58
C GLN A 61 1.16 -5.98 1.74
N SER A 62 2.04 -5.01 1.45
CA SER A 62 3.33 -5.25 0.78
C SER A 62 4.25 -6.18 1.60
N ILE A 63 4.34 -5.94 2.92
CA ILE A 63 5.12 -6.77 3.85
C ILE A 63 4.61 -8.22 3.81
N LEU A 64 3.31 -8.40 4.04
CA LEU A 64 2.70 -9.73 4.12
C LEU A 64 2.79 -10.49 2.79
N PHE A 65 2.50 -9.82 1.67
CA PHE A 65 2.62 -10.42 0.35
C PHE A 65 4.05 -10.86 0.04
N SER A 66 5.02 -9.98 0.29
CA SER A 66 6.44 -10.27 0.01
C SER A 66 7.00 -11.35 0.94
N ALA A 67 6.62 -11.33 2.22
CA ALA A 67 7.03 -12.36 3.18
C ALA A 67 6.43 -13.74 2.82
N CYS A 68 5.16 -13.78 2.39
CA CYS A 68 4.53 -15.01 1.92
C CYS A 68 5.25 -15.58 0.70
N LEU A 69 5.56 -14.74 -0.31
CA LEU A 69 6.32 -15.16 -1.47
C LEU A 69 7.72 -15.65 -1.11
N LEU A 70 8.41 -14.98 -0.18
CA LEU A 70 9.73 -15.40 0.28
C LEU A 70 9.68 -16.81 0.89
N VAL A 71 8.72 -17.06 1.80
CA VAL A 71 8.55 -18.38 2.43
C VAL A 71 8.24 -19.46 1.39
N ILE A 72 7.34 -19.18 0.44
CA ILE A 72 7.01 -20.14 -0.64
C ILE A 72 8.25 -20.46 -1.46
N ASN A 73 9.03 -19.46 -1.87
CA ASN A 73 10.25 -19.68 -2.66
C ASN A 73 11.30 -20.50 -1.90
N ILE A 74 11.48 -20.26 -0.59
CA ILE A 74 12.37 -21.07 0.26
C ILE A 74 11.91 -22.53 0.28
N VAL A 75 10.61 -22.79 0.48
CA VAL A 75 10.05 -24.15 0.51
C VAL A 75 10.23 -24.86 -0.84
N LEU A 76 9.92 -24.18 -1.95
CA LEU A 76 10.08 -24.76 -3.29
C LEU A 76 11.55 -25.07 -3.61
N GLY A 77 12.50 -24.30 -3.07
CA GLY A 77 13.93 -24.54 -3.24
C GLY A 77 14.42 -25.90 -2.70
N PHE A 78 13.70 -26.49 -1.73
CA PHE A 78 14.00 -27.82 -1.22
C PHE A 78 13.49 -28.97 -2.11
N ILE A 79 12.72 -28.68 -3.16
CA ILE A 79 12.11 -29.69 -4.05
C ILE A 79 12.57 -29.42 -5.49
N PRO A 80 13.69 -30.00 -5.98
CA PRO A 80 14.39 -29.53 -7.18
C PRO A 80 13.53 -29.50 -8.45
N ILE A 81 12.84 -30.61 -8.77
CA ILE A 81 12.11 -30.76 -10.03
C ILE A 81 10.72 -30.12 -9.93
N ILE A 82 9.95 -30.46 -8.91
CA ILE A 82 8.58 -29.94 -8.72
C ILE A 82 8.64 -28.44 -8.41
N GLY A 83 9.58 -28.01 -7.57
CA GLY A 83 9.80 -26.61 -7.23
C GLY A 83 10.11 -25.76 -8.46
N LEU A 84 10.92 -26.27 -9.39
CA LEU A 84 11.20 -25.58 -10.65
C LEU A 84 9.95 -25.44 -11.53
N LEU A 85 9.17 -26.52 -11.69
CA LEU A 85 7.95 -26.49 -12.50
C LEU A 85 6.89 -25.54 -11.91
N VAL A 86 6.71 -25.55 -10.58
CA VAL A 86 5.79 -24.65 -9.89
C VAL A 86 6.28 -23.20 -9.98
N SER A 87 7.58 -22.96 -9.85
CA SER A 87 8.17 -21.61 -9.92
C SER A 87 7.95 -20.96 -11.29
N LEU A 88 7.94 -21.75 -12.36
CA LEU A 88 7.68 -21.27 -13.73
C LEU A 88 6.30 -20.59 -13.86
N LEU A 89 5.29 -21.06 -13.11
CA LEU A 89 3.97 -20.45 -13.05
C LEU A 89 3.87 -19.40 -11.94
N LEU A 90 4.49 -19.65 -10.79
CA LEU A 90 4.40 -18.78 -9.62
C LEU A 90 4.98 -17.39 -9.88
N VAL A 91 6.14 -17.30 -10.56
CA VAL A 91 6.81 -16.03 -10.84
C VAL A 91 5.93 -15.07 -11.67
N PRO A 92 5.41 -15.44 -12.85
CA PRO A 92 4.58 -14.53 -13.64
C PRO A 92 3.27 -14.19 -12.93
N VAL A 93 2.63 -15.15 -12.25
CA VAL A 93 1.40 -14.88 -11.49
C VAL A 93 1.66 -13.86 -10.37
N SER A 94 2.74 -14.05 -9.62
CA SER A 94 3.14 -13.14 -8.54
C SER A 94 3.47 -11.74 -9.07
N LEU A 95 4.14 -11.66 -10.22
CA LEU A 95 4.44 -10.40 -10.89
C LEU A 95 3.16 -9.65 -11.31
N VAL A 96 2.18 -10.35 -11.88
CA VAL A 96 0.89 -9.76 -12.25
C VAL A 96 0.16 -9.23 -11.03
N PHE A 97 0.05 -10.01 -9.96
CA PHE A 97 -0.55 -9.54 -8.71
C PHE A 97 0.19 -8.32 -8.15
N TRP A 98 1.51 -8.35 -8.13
CA TRP A 98 2.33 -7.24 -7.63
C TRP A 98 2.08 -5.94 -8.41
N ILE A 99 2.00 -6.01 -9.72
CA ILE A 99 1.66 -4.85 -10.57
C ILE A 99 0.23 -4.36 -10.31
N ILE A 100 -0.74 -5.27 -10.17
CA ILE A 100 -2.13 -4.91 -9.83
C ILE A 100 -2.19 -4.17 -8.49
N LEU A 101 -1.46 -4.66 -7.48
CA LEU A 101 -1.41 -4.01 -6.16
C LEU A 101 -0.84 -2.60 -6.24
N MET A 102 0.24 -2.40 -7.00
CA MET A 102 0.82 -1.07 -7.24
C MET A 102 -0.16 -0.14 -7.97
N ALA A 103 -0.79 -0.63 -9.05
CA ALA A 103 -1.75 0.15 -9.82
C ALA A 103 -2.95 0.57 -8.97
N LYS A 104 -3.48 -0.36 -8.17
CA LYS A 104 -4.62 -0.10 -7.27
C LYS A 104 -4.27 0.85 -6.14
N ALA A 105 -3.08 0.72 -5.56
CA ALA A 105 -2.58 1.69 -4.58
C ALA A 105 -2.45 3.10 -5.17
N TYR A 106 -1.98 3.21 -6.41
CA TYR A 106 -1.89 4.50 -7.09
C TYR A 106 -3.26 5.10 -7.43
N GLN A 107 -4.26 4.25 -7.68
CA GLN A 107 -5.67 4.62 -7.91
C GLN A 107 -6.45 4.91 -6.61
N GLU A 108 -5.79 4.95 -5.46
CA GLU A 108 -6.43 5.19 -4.15
C GLU A 108 -7.45 4.11 -3.76
N GLU A 109 -7.32 2.90 -4.31
CA GLU A 109 -8.20 1.78 -4.00
C GLU A 109 -7.58 0.84 -2.95
N TYR A 110 -8.34 0.58 -1.88
CA TYR A 110 -8.07 -0.49 -0.91
C TYR A 110 -8.32 -1.87 -1.52
N TYR A 111 -7.47 -2.27 -2.47
CA TYR A 111 -7.56 -3.58 -3.09
C TYR A 111 -7.04 -4.66 -2.13
N LYS A 112 -7.98 -5.35 -1.48
CA LYS A 112 -7.72 -6.39 -0.48
C LYS A 112 -7.60 -7.75 -1.15
N LEU A 113 -6.45 -8.40 -0.96
CA LEU A 113 -6.36 -9.84 -1.23
C LEU A 113 -7.14 -10.63 -0.16
N PRO A 114 -7.84 -11.74 -0.48
CA PRO A 114 -8.78 -12.40 0.44
C PRO A 114 -8.18 -12.81 1.79
N ILE A 115 -6.90 -13.16 1.83
CA ILE A 115 -6.21 -13.57 3.06
C ILE A 115 -5.39 -12.38 3.61
N ILE A 116 -4.57 -11.75 2.77
CA ILE A 116 -3.62 -10.72 3.19
C ILE A 116 -4.30 -9.38 3.48
N GLY A 117 -5.27 -8.98 2.66
CA GLY A 117 -5.99 -7.71 2.81
C GLY A 117 -6.86 -7.67 4.07
N ASN A 118 -7.47 -8.80 4.44
CA ASN A 118 -8.22 -8.94 5.68
C ASN A 118 -7.30 -8.84 6.91
N MET A 119 -6.06 -9.33 6.82
CA MET A 119 -5.08 -9.14 7.90
C MET A 119 -4.68 -7.67 8.00
N ALA A 120 -4.36 -7.02 6.87
CA ALA A 120 -3.91 -5.63 6.86
C ALA A 120 -4.96 -4.66 7.43
N GLU A 121 -6.23 -4.87 7.09
CA GLU A 121 -7.35 -4.07 7.62
C GLU A 121 -7.42 -4.13 9.16
N ARG A 122 -7.26 -5.31 9.76
CA ARG A 122 -7.38 -5.50 11.22
C ARG A 122 -6.29 -4.80 12.05
N PHE A 123 -5.16 -4.44 11.44
CA PHE A 123 -4.04 -3.78 12.14
C PHE A 123 -3.97 -2.27 11.91
N VAL A 124 -4.76 -1.76 10.95
CA VAL A 124 -4.75 -0.35 10.56
C VAL A 124 -6.05 0.36 10.94
N SER A 125 -7.16 -0.40 11.11
CA SER A 125 -8.43 0.07 11.68
C SER A 125 -8.34 0.33 13.17
#